data_AF-A0A954Q3B3-F1
#
_entry.id   AF-A0A954Q3B3-F1
#
_cell.length_a   1.000
_cell.length_b   1.000
_cell.length_c   1.000
_cell.angle_alpha   90.00
_cell.angle_beta   90.00
_cell.angle_gamma   90.00
#
_symmetry.space_group_name_H-M   'P 1'
#
loop_
_entity.id
_entity.type
_entity.pdbx_description
1 polymer ?
#
loop_
_entity_poly.entity_id
_entity_poly.type
_entity_poly.pdbx_seq_one_letter_code
_entity_poly.pdbx_strand_id
1 'polypeptide(L)'
;MTGIAEGLEGRRRVVMPTDWPAAWVKLQQSSVSGVRDRAIQLALIFDDPEAIRLLRDQAMSQQMDREDRVRAIELLAAKRDAGFDRLLVELVADTETRGAALRALAEYDHPQTVDTILNAYKDFDAASRQDALQTLASKRAWASELLEAVESNSIDSADLNAFTVRQLHSLGSEALTAKVKRLWGEVRSTPADKAKLIAKYKQQLTAESLADADLVAGRELFDRTCASCHKLFGAGKEIGPDLTGSQRTNLEYILQNLIDPSGAVSKDYQMHLFVTTGGRVITGLLVSENEQSLTIQAVNERIVLPVDEIEERSLSPASMMPDGQLQKLTNAEVRDLIAYLGSRIQVPAPVAND
;
A
#
# COMPACT_ATOMS: atom_id res chain seq x y z
N MET A 1 12.91 -30.63 11.01
CA MET A 1 11.98 -30.00 10.03
C MET A 1 12.59 -28.79 9.33
N THR A 2 13.46 -28.01 9.99
CA THR A 2 14.14 -26.84 9.40
C THR A 2 14.76 -27.12 8.03
N GLY A 3 15.65 -28.11 7.95
CA GLY A 3 16.32 -28.46 6.69
C GLY A 3 15.42 -29.04 5.58
N ILE A 4 14.27 -29.63 5.92
CA ILE A 4 13.30 -30.08 4.89
C ILE A 4 12.61 -28.87 4.27
N ALA A 5 12.12 -27.96 5.10
CA ALA A 5 11.40 -26.80 4.61
C ALA A 5 12.31 -25.77 3.92
N GLU A 6 13.59 -25.65 4.32
CA GLU A 6 14.61 -24.91 3.55
C GLU A 6 14.89 -25.58 2.20
N GLY A 7 15.02 -26.92 2.17
CA GLY A 7 15.24 -27.67 0.93
C GLY A 7 14.05 -27.65 -0.05
N LEU A 8 12.87 -27.27 0.43
CA LEU A 8 11.63 -27.17 -0.36
C LEU A 8 11.20 -25.72 -0.61
N GLU A 9 11.99 -24.73 -0.18
CA GLU A 9 11.70 -23.32 -0.38
C GLU A 9 11.51 -23.00 -1.88
N GLY A 10 10.45 -22.27 -2.21
CA GLY A 10 10.07 -21.96 -3.59
C GLY A 10 9.35 -23.09 -4.36
N ARG A 11 9.26 -24.31 -3.82
CA ARG A 11 8.48 -25.41 -4.43
C ARG A 11 7.02 -25.35 -3.99
N ARG A 12 6.11 -25.19 -4.94
CA ARG A 12 4.66 -25.07 -4.67
C ARG A 12 3.92 -26.39 -4.53
N ARG A 13 4.50 -27.48 -5.06
CA ARG A 13 3.90 -28.82 -5.04
C ARG A 13 4.98 -29.88 -5.03
N VAL A 14 4.90 -30.80 -4.07
CA VAL A 14 5.79 -31.95 -3.94
C VAL A 14 4.95 -33.19 -3.66
N VAL A 15 5.35 -34.34 -4.20
CA VAL A 15 4.68 -35.61 -3.90
C VAL A 15 4.72 -35.85 -2.40
N MET A 16 3.55 -36.01 -1.79
CA MET A 16 3.41 -36.30 -0.37
C MET A 16 4.14 -37.62 -0.02
N PRO A 17 5.04 -37.62 0.97
CA PRO A 17 5.65 -38.85 1.47
C PRO A 17 4.59 -39.81 2.02
N THR A 18 4.78 -41.12 1.85
CA THR A 18 3.82 -42.15 2.31
C THR A 18 3.58 -42.10 3.82
N ASP A 19 4.61 -41.75 4.60
CA ASP A 19 4.53 -41.68 6.07
C ASP A 19 4.02 -40.32 6.58
N TRP A 20 3.79 -39.35 5.69
CA TRP A 20 3.37 -38.01 6.06
C TRP A 20 2.06 -37.97 6.84
N PRO A 21 0.97 -38.68 6.47
CA PRO A 21 -0.28 -38.63 7.22
C PRO A 21 -0.12 -39.04 8.70
N ALA A 22 0.73 -40.03 8.98
CA ALA A 22 1.02 -40.45 10.35
C ALA A 22 1.89 -39.42 11.10
N ALA A 23 2.82 -38.77 10.40
CA ALA A 23 3.64 -37.69 10.95
C ALA A 23 2.79 -36.44 11.26
N TRP A 24 1.89 -36.06 10.36
CA TRP A 24 0.98 -34.92 10.49
C TRP A 24 0.20 -34.96 11.80
N VAL A 25 -0.43 -36.09 12.12
CA VAL A 25 -1.21 -36.29 13.36
C VAL A 25 -0.34 -36.01 14.60
N LYS A 26 0.91 -36.51 14.62
CA LYS A 26 1.83 -36.31 15.75
C LYS A 26 2.32 -34.86 15.83
N LEU A 27 2.60 -34.25 14.69
CA LEU A 27 3.13 -32.88 14.61
C LEU A 27 2.09 -31.85 15.06
N GLN A 28 0.81 -32.07 14.75
CA GLN A 28 -0.29 -31.20 15.19
C GLN A 28 -0.47 -31.20 16.72
N GLN A 29 -0.10 -32.28 17.40
CA GLN A 29 -0.19 -32.40 18.85
C GLN A 29 1.04 -31.85 19.59
N SER A 30 2.05 -31.36 18.87
CA SER A 30 3.28 -30.87 19.49
C SER A 30 3.05 -29.61 20.33
N SER A 31 3.61 -29.59 21.53
CA SER A 31 3.69 -28.41 22.40
C SER A 31 4.93 -27.55 22.13
N VAL A 32 5.84 -28.00 21.25
CA VAL A 32 7.06 -27.27 20.93
C VAL A 32 6.71 -26.07 20.05
N SER A 33 7.16 -24.88 20.47
CA SER A 33 6.93 -23.63 19.72
C SER A 33 7.40 -23.74 18.27
N GLY A 34 6.58 -23.26 17.33
CA GLY A 34 6.86 -23.26 15.90
C GLY A 34 6.77 -24.61 15.17
N VAL A 35 6.64 -25.75 15.88
CA VAL A 35 6.53 -27.08 15.24
C VAL A 35 5.23 -27.21 14.45
N ARG A 36 4.10 -26.76 15.01
CA ARG A 36 2.80 -26.83 14.32
C ARG A 36 2.77 -25.96 13.05
N ASP A 37 3.31 -24.74 13.13
CA ASP A 37 3.40 -23.84 11.98
C ASP A 37 4.26 -24.44 10.86
N ARG A 38 5.42 -25.02 11.20
CA ARG A 38 6.30 -25.67 10.22
C ARG A 38 5.64 -26.92 9.62
N ALA A 39 4.87 -27.65 10.41
CA ALA A 39 4.11 -28.80 9.93
C ALA A 39 3.04 -28.36 8.93
N ILE A 40 2.30 -27.27 9.19
CA ILE A 40 1.31 -26.70 8.27
C ILE A 40 1.97 -26.30 6.95
N GLN A 41 3.11 -25.60 6.99
CA GLN A 41 3.85 -25.22 5.77
C GLN A 41 4.20 -26.44 4.92
N LEU A 42 4.71 -27.52 5.53
CA LEU A 42 5.02 -28.76 4.83
C LEU A 42 3.76 -29.45 4.28
N ALA A 43 2.68 -29.49 5.07
CA ALA A 43 1.40 -30.07 4.65
C ALA A 43 0.86 -29.40 3.38
N LEU A 44 0.96 -28.07 3.32
CA LEU A 44 0.55 -27.29 2.16
C LEU A 44 1.42 -27.58 0.93
N ILE A 45 2.73 -27.77 1.10
CA ILE A 45 3.62 -28.17 0.00
C ILE A 45 3.26 -29.57 -0.54
N PHE A 46 2.76 -30.46 0.33
CA PHE A 46 2.36 -31.83 0.00
C PHE A 46 0.93 -31.99 -0.52
N ASP A 47 0.15 -30.91 -0.66
CA ASP A 47 -1.30 -30.96 -0.94
C ASP A 47 -2.08 -31.82 0.08
N ASP A 48 -1.70 -31.80 1.35
CA ASP A 48 -2.39 -32.60 2.37
C ASP A 48 -3.86 -32.13 2.52
N PRO A 49 -4.85 -33.00 2.21
CA PRO A 49 -6.26 -32.63 2.23
C PRO A 49 -6.77 -32.31 3.64
N GLU A 50 -6.22 -32.95 4.69
CA GLU A 50 -6.65 -32.68 6.07
C GLU A 50 -6.13 -31.32 6.55
N ALA A 51 -4.91 -30.95 6.16
CA ALA A 51 -4.37 -29.63 6.48
C ALA A 51 -5.15 -28.51 5.76
N ILE A 52 -5.47 -28.70 4.48
CA ILE A 52 -6.28 -27.75 3.71
C ILE A 52 -7.67 -27.62 4.32
N ARG A 53 -8.32 -28.74 4.67
CA ARG A 53 -9.62 -28.74 5.33
C ARG A 53 -9.57 -27.97 6.66
N LEU A 54 -8.59 -28.25 7.50
CA LEU A 54 -8.42 -27.57 8.78
C LEU A 54 -8.23 -26.06 8.62
N LEU A 55 -7.44 -25.62 7.65
CA LEU A 55 -7.27 -24.19 7.38
C LEU A 55 -8.54 -23.53 6.85
N ARG A 56 -9.32 -24.22 6.01
CA ARG A 56 -10.62 -23.71 5.54
C ARG A 56 -11.59 -23.55 6.70
N ASP A 57 -11.67 -24.57 7.57
CA ASP A 57 -12.50 -24.53 8.78
C ASP A 57 -12.05 -23.37 9.70
N GLN A 58 -10.74 -23.18 9.85
CA GLN A 58 -10.17 -22.09 10.64
C GLN A 58 -10.49 -20.71 10.07
N ALA A 59 -10.35 -20.50 8.76
CA ALA A 59 -10.68 -19.23 8.11
C ALA A 59 -12.15 -18.81 8.36
N MET A 60 -13.07 -19.78 8.36
CA MET A 60 -14.51 -19.57 8.50
C MET A 60 -15.01 -19.54 9.95
N SER A 61 -14.21 -20.01 10.91
CA SER A 61 -14.65 -20.17 12.31
C SER A 61 -14.76 -18.83 13.05
N GLN A 62 -15.98 -18.44 13.41
CA GLN A 62 -16.24 -17.27 14.27
C GLN A 62 -15.80 -17.48 15.73
N GLN A 63 -15.40 -18.69 16.11
CA GLN A 63 -14.91 -19.01 17.45
C GLN A 63 -13.40 -18.88 17.58
N MET A 64 -12.69 -18.74 16.46
CA MET A 64 -11.23 -18.62 16.45
C MET A 64 -10.79 -17.16 16.47
N ASP A 65 -9.63 -16.94 17.06
CA ASP A 65 -9.03 -15.60 17.12
C ASP A 65 -8.79 -15.05 15.72
N ARG A 66 -9.03 -13.75 15.56
CA ARG A 66 -8.88 -13.04 14.28
C ARG A 66 -7.53 -13.32 13.60
N GLU A 67 -6.45 -13.32 14.37
CA GLU A 67 -5.09 -13.53 13.85
C GLU A 67 -4.94 -14.92 13.21
N ASP A 68 -5.50 -15.94 13.85
CA ASP A 68 -5.48 -17.31 13.34
C ASP A 68 -6.32 -17.45 12.06
N ARG A 69 -7.49 -16.80 12.03
CA ARG A 69 -8.35 -16.79 10.84
C ARG A 69 -7.66 -16.11 9.65
N VAL A 70 -7.06 -14.95 9.88
CA VAL A 70 -6.30 -14.20 8.86
C VAL A 70 -5.12 -15.03 8.35
N ARG A 71 -4.35 -15.65 9.26
CA ARG A 71 -3.23 -16.51 8.89
C ARG A 71 -3.66 -17.67 8.00
N ALA A 72 -4.80 -18.31 8.30
CA ALA A 72 -5.31 -19.40 7.48
C ALA A 72 -5.68 -18.95 6.06
N ILE A 73 -6.32 -17.77 5.93
CA ILE A 73 -6.64 -17.16 4.62
C ILE A 73 -5.35 -16.92 3.81
N GLU A 74 -4.34 -16.32 4.42
CA GLU A 74 -3.08 -15.99 3.76
C GLU A 74 -2.33 -17.25 3.30
N LEU A 75 -2.32 -18.31 4.12
CA LEU A 75 -1.70 -19.60 3.78
C LEU A 75 -2.41 -20.30 2.60
N LEU A 76 -3.75 -20.34 2.60
CA LEU A 76 -4.54 -20.92 1.52
C LEU A 76 -4.41 -20.10 0.22
N ALA A 77 -4.37 -18.78 0.33
CA ALA A 77 -4.17 -17.87 -0.81
C ALA A 77 -2.78 -18.04 -1.43
N ALA A 78 -1.72 -18.05 -0.61
CA ALA A 78 -0.34 -18.27 -1.07
C ALA A 78 -0.18 -19.62 -1.78
N LYS A 79 -0.92 -20.64 -1.32
CA LYS A 79 -1.00 -21.95 -1.97
C LYS A 79 -1.78 -21.94 -3.28
N ARG A 80 -2.70 -20.98 -3.48
CA ARG A 80 -3.73 -20.98 -4.53
C ARG A 80 -4.62 -22.21 -4.45
N ASP A 81 -5.11 -22.48 -3.24
CA ASP A 81 -6.00 -23.60 -2.98
C ASP A 81 -7.26 -23.58 -3.87
N ALA A 82 -7.56 -24.72 -4.51
CA ALA A 82 -8.57 -24.77 -5.56
C ALA A 82 -9.99 -24.60 -5.00
N GLY A 83 -10.74 -23.61 -5.51
CA GLY A 83 -12.10 -23.30 -5.06
C GLY A 83 -12.17 -22.49 -3.77
N PHE A 84 -11.03 -22.06 -3.21
CA PHE A 84 -11.00 -21.19 -2.03
C PHE A 84 -11.53 -19.79 -2.34
N ASP A 85 -11.47 -19.37 -3.59
CA ASP A 85 -11.99 -18.11 -4.11
C ASP A 85 -13.49 -17.88 -3.82
N ARG A 86 -14.30 -18.95 -3.78
CA ARG A 86 -15.70 -18.86 -3.37
C ARG A 86 -15.86 -18.42 -1.92
N LEU A 87 -15.04 -18.99 -1.02
CA LEU A 87 -15.02 -18.61 0.39
C LEU A 87 -14.47 -17.20 0.59
N LEU A 88 -13.48 -16.80 -0.20
CA LEU A 88 -12.93 -15.44 -0.15
C LEU A 88 -13.98 -14.38 -0.45
N VAL A 89 -14.85 -14.59 -1.43
CA VAL A 89 -15.96 -13.68 -1.74
C VAL A 89 -16.91 -13.53 -0.55
N GLU A 90 -17.23 -14.62 0.15
CA GLU A 90 -18.05 -14.57 1.37
C GLU A 90 -17.34 -13.82 2.52
N LEU A 91 -16.04 -14.06 2.69
CA LEU A 91 -15.22 -13.45 3.74
C LEU A 91 -14.99 -11.94 3.57
N VAL A 92 -15.26 -11.36 2.39
CA VAL A 92 -15.27 -9.89 2.22
C VAL A 92 -16.32 -9.23 3.12
N ALA A 93 -17.43 -9.90 3.42
CA ALA A 93 -18.46 -9.37 4.30
C ALA A 93 -18.00 -9.31 5.79
N ASP A 94 -17.14 -10.24 6.21
CA ASP A 94 -16.66 -10.37 7.59
C ASP A 94 -15.61 -9.32 7.93
N THR A 95 -15.94 -8.36 8.80
CA THR A 95 -15.05 -7.24 9.17
C THR A 95 -13.69 -7.68 9.73
N GLU A 96 -13.63 -8.82 10.43
CA GLU A 96 -12.40 -9.28 11.08
C GLU A 96 -11.38 -9.80 10.07
N THR A 97 -11.87 -10.37 8.96
CA THR A 97 -11.04 -11.05 7.95
C THR A 97 -11.05 -10.38 6.57
N ARG A 98 -11.94 -9.41 6.35
CA ARG A 98 -12.16 -8.69 5.08
C ARG A 98 -10.87 -8.28 4.39
N GLY A 99 -9.97 -7.59 5.08
CA GLY A 99 -8.72 -7.13 4.48
C GLY A 99 -7.85 -8.27 3.94
N ALA A 100 -7.77 -9.38 4.68
CA ALA A 100 -7.05 -10.58 4.23
C ALA A 100 -7.75 -11.24 3.04
N ALA A 101 -9.08 -11.30 3.06
CA ALA A 101 -9.87 -11.84 1.96
C ALA A 101 -9.73 -11.02 0.67
N LEU A 102 -9.80 -9.69 0.76
CA LEU A 102 -9.59 -8.76 -0.35
C LEU A 102 -8.23 -8.99 -1.00
N ARG A 103 -7.14 -8.95 -0.22
CA ARG A 103 -5.77 -9.21 -0.74
C ARG A 103 -5.66 -10.59 -1.38
N ALA A 104 -6.25 -11.61 -0.76
CA ALA A 104 -6.20 -12.99 -1.25
C ALA A 104 -6.93 -13.16 -2.60
N LEU A 105 -8.01 -12.41 -2.85
CA LEU A 105 -8.74 -12.47 -4.13
C LEU A 105 -7.86 -12.14 -5.33
N ALA A 106 -6.78 -11.36 -5.16
CA ALA A 106 -5.84 -11.06 -6.24
C ALA A 106 -5.18 -12.32 -6.84
N GLU A 107 -5.06 -13.40 -6.07
CA GLU A 107 -4.47 -14.67 -6.51
C GLU A 107 -5.41 -15.51 -7.38
N TYR A 108 -6.70 -15.13 -7.50
CA TYR A 108 -7.76 -15.93 -8.14
C TYR A 108 -8.53 -15.13 -9.21
N ASP A 109 -9.12 -15.82 -10.18
CA ASP A 109 -9.93 -15.22 -11.25
C ASP A 109 -11.44 -15.47 -11.04
N HIS A 110 -11.93 -15.28 -9.81
CA HIS A 110 -13.34 -15.49 -9.51
C HIS A 110 -14.22 -14.44 -10.23
N PRO A 111 -15.28 -14.86 -10.97
CA PRO A 111 -16.07 -13.95 -11.79
C PRO A 111 -16.73 -12.80 -11.01
N GLN A 112 -17.11 -13.04 -9.75
CA GLN A 112 -17.82 -12.06 -8.93
C GLN A 112 -16.89 -11.15 -8.11
N THR A 113 -15.56 -11.27 -8.24
CA THR A 113 -14.60 -10.51 -7.43
C THR A 113 -14.85 -9.00 -7.54
N VAL A 114 -14.97 -8.48 -8.76
CA VAL A 114 -15.14 -7.04 -8.99
C VAL A 114 -16.46 -6.55 -8.41
N ASP A 115 -17.57 -7.21 -8.76
CA ASP A 115 -18.91 -6.84 -8.28
C ASP A 115 -19.00 -6.89 -6.75
N THR A 116 -18.41 -7.91 -6.13
CA THR A 116 -18.39 -8.05 -4.66
C THR A 116 -17.68 -6.86 -4.01
N ILE A 117 -16.52 -6.48 -4.55
CA ILE A 117 -15.72 -5.38 -4.01
C ILE A 117 -16.44 -4.03 -4.22
N LEU A 118 -16.89 -3.74 -5.45
CA LEU A 118 -17.49 -2.45 -5.78
C LEU A 118 -18.83 -2.23 -5.05
N ASN A 119 -19.66 -3.26 -4.92
CA ASN A 119 -20.96 -3.14 -4.24
C ASN A 119 -20.83 -2.87 -2.73
N ALA A 120 -19.80 -3.44 -2.09
CA ALA A 120 -19.55 -3.27 -0.65
C ALA A 120 -18.60 -2.10 -0.33
N TYR A 121 -18.00 -1.46 -1.34
CA TYR A 121 -16.92 -0.49 -1.18
C TYR A 121 -17.24 0.65 -0.21
N LYS A 122 -18.45 1.20 -0.29
CA LYS A 122 -18.90 2.31 0.57
C LYS A 122 -18.90 1.95 2.06
N ASP A 123 -19.13 0.67 2.38
CA ASP A 123 -19.24 0.15 3.74
C ASP A 123 -17.87 -0.27 4.32
N PHE A 124 -16.82 -0.19 3.51
CA PHE A 124 -15.46 -0.49 3.94
C PHE A 124 -14.87 0.65 4.77
N ASP A 125 -14.15 0.28 5.84
CA ASP A 125 -13.22 1.17 6.52
C ASP A 125 -12.06 1.57 5.59
N ALA A 126 -11.29 2.57 6.00
CA ALA A 126 -10.19 3.10 5.20
C ALA A 126 -9.16 2.02 4.81
N ALA A 127 -8.84 1.09 5.71
CA ALA A 127 -7.87 0.02 5.43
C ALA A 127 -8.39 -0.94 4.36
N SER A 128 -9.64 -1.38 4.51
CA SER A 128 -10.32 -2.30 3.60
C SER A 128 -10.56 -1.67 2.23
N ARG A 129 -10.86 -0.36 2.15
CA ARG A 129 -10.94 0.36 0.86
C ARG A 129 -9.64 0.28 0.09
N GLN A 130 -8.50 0.40 0.77
CA GLN A 130 -7.20 0.33 0.09
C GLN A 130 -6.83 -1.08 -0.34
N ASP A 131 -7.08 -2.09 0.49
CA ASP A 131 -6.91 -3.50 0.10
C ASP A 131 -7.78 -3.81 -1.14
N ALA A 132 -9.01 -3.30 -1.19
CA ALA A 132 -9.92 -3.42 -2.32
C ALA A 132 -9.39 -2.74 -3.60
N LEU A 133 -8.97 -1.48 -3.51
CA LEU A 133 -8.42 -0.73 -4.65
C LEU A 133 -7.16 -1.40 -5.21
N GLN A 134 -6.24 -1.83 -4.34
CA GLN A 134 -5.03 -2.53 -4.75
C GLN A 134 -5.34 -3.88 -5.43
N THR A 135 -6.35 -4.59 -4.92
CA THR A 135 -6.82 -5.84 -5.52
C THR A 135 -7.39 -5.59 -6.90
N LEU A 136 -8.26 -4.60 -7.08
CA LEU A 136 -8.82 -4.24 -8.39
C LEU A 136 -7.74 -3.73 -9.36
N ALA A 137 -6.71 -3.03 -8.88
CA ALA A 137 -5.58 -2.59 -9.68
C ALA A 137 -4.59 -3.71 -10.06
N SER A 138 -4.78 -4.94 -9.59
CA SER A 138 -3.84 -6.05 -9.83
C SER A 138 -3.96 -6.69 -11.23
N LYS A 139 -5.10 -6.51 -11.91
CA LYS A 139 -5.39 -7.14 -13.21
C LYS A 139 -6.01 -6.16 -14.19
N ARG A 140 -5.69 -6.32 -15.48
CA ARG A 140 -6.16 -5.42 -16.56
C ARG A 140 -7.68 -5.29 -16.63
N ALA A 141 -8.40 -6.42 -16.55
CA ALA A 141 -9.86 -6.42 -16.63
C ALA A 141 -10.47 -5.65 -15.45
N TRP A 142 -10.01 -5.94 -14.23
CA TRP A 142 -10.51 -5.31 -13.00
C TRP A 142 -10.13 -3.83 -12.89
N ALA A 143 -8.94 -3.48 -13.37
CA ALA A 143 -8.50 -2.09 -13.46
C ALA A 143 -9.39 -1.24 -14.37
N SER A 144 -9.92 -1.82 -15.45
CA SER A 144 -10.88 -1.11 -16.31
C SER A 144 -12.15 -0.76 -15.54
N GLU A 145 -12.73 -1.74 -14.85
CA GLU A 145 -13.94 -1.58 -14.03
C GLU A 145 -13.73 -0.58 -12.88
N LEU A 146 -12.57 -0.64 -12.21
CA LEU A 146 -12.21 0.34 -11.19
C LEU A 146 -12.16 1.77 -11.76
N LEU A 147 -11.52 1.96 -12.91
CA LEU A 147 -11.44 3.27 -13.54
C LEU A 147 -12.82 3.77 -13.99
N GLU A 148 -13.73 2.88 -14.39
CA GLU A 148 -15.13 3.22 -14.69
C GLU A 148 -15.92 3.61 -13.43
N ALA A 149 -15.68 2.94 -12.31
CA ALA A 149 -16.24 3.32 -11.02
C ALA A 149 -15.75 4.71 -10.58
N VAL A 150 -14.49 5.06 -10.86
CA VAL A 150 -13.95 6.42 -10.61
C VAL A 150 -14.56 7.44 -11.56
N GLU A 151 -14.62 7.15 -12.87
CA GLU A 151 -15.21 8.05 -13.87
C GLU A 151 -16.70 8.35 -13.60
N SER A 152 -17.43 7.37 -13.04
CA SER A 152 -18.84 7.52 -12.67
C SER A 152 -19.05 8.13 -11.27
N ASN A 153 -17.99 8.50 -10.55
CA ASN A 153 -17.99 8.97 -9.16
C ASN A 153 -18.59 7.96 -8.15
N SER A 154 -18.61 6.67 -8.48
CA SER A 154 -18.96 5.60 -7.53
C SER A 154 -17.82 5.35 -6.53
N ILE A 155 -16.59 5.62 -6.93
CA ILE A 155 -15.38 5.67 -6.09
C ILE A 155 -14.76 7.06 -6.27
N ASP A 156 -14.39 7.70 -5.17
CA ASP A 156 -13.71 8.99 -5.25
C ASP A 156 -12.29 8.78 -5.81
N SER A 157 -11.90 9.60 -6.78
CA SER A 157 -10.52 9.61 -7.29
C SER A 157 -9.47 9.86 -6.20
N ALA A 158 -9.85 10.55 -5.11
CA ALA A 158 -9.01 10.78 -3.94
C ALA A 158 -8.78 9.52 -3.09
N ASP A 159 -9.65 8.50 -3.20
CA ASP A 159 -9.44 7.22 -2.53
C ASP A 159 -8.26 6.44 -3.15
N LEU A 160 -7.94 6.68 -4.42
CA LEU A 160 -6.80 6.09 -5.10
C LEU A 160 -5.53 6.91 -4.86
N ASN A 161 -4.59 6.32 -4.12
CA ASN A 161 -3.30 6.95 -3.93
C ASN A 161 -2.37 6.79 -5.15
N ALA A 162 -1.26 7.51 -5.10
CA ALA A 162 -0.23 7.51 -6.14
C ALA A 162 0.32 6.11 -6.49
N PHE A 163 0.42 5.20 -5.50
CA PHE A 163 0.89 3.84 -5.74
C PHE A 163 -0.09 3.02 -6.58
N THR A 164 -1.37 3.06 -6.22
CA THR A 164 -2.44 2.36 -6.95
C THR A 164 -2.54 2.93 -8.37
N VAL A 165 -2.44 4.25 -8.52
CA VAL A 165 -2.43 4.92 -9.83
C VAL A 165 -1.22 4.49 -10.68
N ARG A 166 -0.01 4.40 -10.10
CA ARG A 166 1.17 3.86 -10.80
C ARG A 166 0.98 2.40 -11.17
N GLN A 167 0.37 1.60 -10.30
CA GLN A 167 0.07 0.20 -10.58
C GLN A 167 -0.87 0.08 -11.77
N LEU A 168 -1.96 0.85 -11.80
CA LEU A 168 -2.89 0.93 -12.93
C LEU A 168 -2.17 1.31 -14.24
N HIS A 169 -1.30 2.30 -14.19
CA HIS A 169 -0.47 2.69 -15.34
C HIS A 169 0.48 1.56 -15.79
N SER A 170 1.09 0.84 -14.84
CA SER A 170 2.07 -0.23 -15.13
C SER A 170 1.47 -1.48 -15.77
N LEU A 171 0.13 -1.63 -15.76
CA LEU A 171 -0.55 -2.71 -16.46
C LEU A 171 -0.37 -2.63 -17.99
N GLY A 172 0.03 -1.48 -18.53
CA GLY A 172 0.54 -1.34 -19.89
C GLY A 172 -0.51 -1.48 -21.00
N SER A 173 -1.79 -1.24 -20.70
CA SER A 173 -2.84 -1.12 -21.71
C SER A 173 -2.99 0.34 -22.12
N GLU A 174 -2.96 0.63 -23.43
CA GLU A 174 -3.13 1.98 -23.95
C GLU A 174 -4.43 2.64 -23.46
N ALA A 175 -5.52 1.87 -23.43
CA ALA A 175 -6.81 2.34 -22.92
C ALA A 175 -6.76 2.69 -21.42
N LEU A 176 -6.07 1.86 -20.60
CA LEU A 176 -5.93 2.13 -19.17
C LEU A 176 -5.03 3.34 -18.93
N THR A 177 -3.91 3.45 -19.64
CA THR A 177 -3.00 4.59 -19.57
C THR A 177 -3.72 5.90 -19.95
N ALA A 178 -4.56 5.88 -20.99
CA ALA A 178 -5.35 7.05 -21.38
C ALA A 178 -6.38 7.44 -20.30
N LYS A 179 -7.07 6.48 -19.69
CA LYS A 179 -8.00 6.71 -18.56
C LYS A 179 -7.27 7.30 -17.35
N VAL A 180 -6.15 6.69 -16.95
CA VAL A 180 -5.29 7.18 -15.85
C VAL A 180 -4.83 8.60 -16.13
N LYS A 181 -4.36 8.88 -17.35
CA LYS A 181 -3.90 10.22 -17.73
C LYS A 181 -5.00 11.27 -17.69
N ARG A 182 -6.22 10.91 -18.09
CA ARG A 182 -7.38 11.80 -18.01
C ARG A 182 -7.77 12.14 -16.57
N LEU A 183 -7.68 11.18 -15.66
CA LEU A 183 -8.10 11.32 -14.27
C LEU A 183 -7.03 11.94 -13.35
N TRP A 184 -5.76 11.58 -13.52
CA TRP A 184 -4.65 12.00 -12.65
C TRP A 184 -3.51 12.76 -13.36
N GLY A 185 -3.61 13.00 -14.68
CA GLY A 185 -2.56 13.69 -15.43
C GLY A 185 -1.37 12.79 -15.79
N GLU A 186 -0.18 13.37 -15.96
CA GLU A 186 1.01 12.60 -16.32
C GLU A 186 1.43 11.66 -15.17
N VAL A 187 1.33 10.36 -15.43
CA VAL A 187 1.81 9.29 -14.54
C VAL A 187 2.93 8.58 -15.27
N ARG A 188 4.06 8.39 -14.59
CA ARG A 188 5.22 7.72 -15.18
C ARG A 188 5.66 6.52 -14.36
N SER A 189 6.24 5.55 -15.04
CA SER A 189 6.95 4.47 -14.37
C SER A 189 8.14 5.01 -13.57
N THR A 190 8.47 4.33 -12.48
CA THR A 190 9.62 4.68 -11.66
C THR A 190 10.93 4.44 -12.43
N PRO A 191 11.83 5.44 -12.51
CA PRO A 191 13.14 5.34 -13.14
C PRO A 191 13.96 4.16 -12.60
N ALA A 192 14.80 3.56 -13.45
CA ALA A 192 15.49 2.31 -13.12
C ALA A 192 16.46 2.44 -11.93
N ASP A 193 17.10 3.59 -11.75
CA ASP A 193 17.95 3.91 -10.61
C ASP A 193 17.13 4.00 -9.31
N LYS A 194 15.97 4.65 -9.34
CA LYS A 194 15.03 4.72 -8.22
C LYS A 194 14.45 3.36 -7.88
N ALA A 195 14.09 2.55 -8.88
CA ALA A 195 13.61 1.19 -8.70
C ALA A 195 14.67 0.29 -8.03
N LYS A 196 15.94 0.42 -8.42
CA LYS A 196 17.07 -0.26 -7.74
C LYS A 196 17.21 0.19 -6.29
N LEU A 197 17.03 1.48 -6.01
CA LEU A 197 17.09 2.01 -4.65
C LEU A 197 15.94 1.48 -3.77
N ILE A 198 14.71 1.44 -4.30
CA ILE A 198 13.56 0.82 -3.64
C ILE A 198 13.87 -0.65 -3.31
N ALA A 199 14.34 -1.42 -4.30
CA ALA A 199 14.69 -2.83 -4.10
C ALA A 199 15.77 -3.02 -3.02
N LYS A 200 16.79 -2.15 -3.00
CA LYS A 200 17.83 -2.14 -1.95
C LYS A 200 17.23 -1.95 -0.56
N TYR A 201 16.37 -0.94 -0.37
CA TYR A 201 15.76 -0.69 0.94
C TYR A 201 14.82 -1.82 1.35
N LYS A 202 14.07 -2.42 0.42
CA LYS A 202 13.22 -3.59 0.73
C LYS A 202 14.00 -4.79 1.26
N GLN A 203 15.21 -5.01 0.76
CA GLN A 203 16.07 -6.08 1.27
C GLN A 203 16.59 -5.80 2.68
N GLN A 204 16.71 -4.53 3.06
CA GLN A 204 17.23 -4.11 4.37
C GLN A 204 16.10 -4.01 5.42
N LEU A 205 14.92 -3.57 5.01
CA LEU A 205 13.77 -3.29 5.87
C LEU A 205 12.87 -4.51 5.96
N THR A 206 13.41 -5.64 6.43
CA THR A 206 12.62 -6.86 6.68
C THR A 206 11.71 -6.68 7.90
N ALA A 207 10.77 -7.60 8.11
CA ALA A 207 9.90 -7.57 9.27
C ALA A 207 10.70 -7.61 10.59
N GLU A 208 11.76 -8.43 10.64
CA GLU A 208 12.67 -8.53 11.78
C GLU A 208 13.41 -7.20 12.00
N SER A 209 13.95 -6.61 10.93
CA SER A 209 14.64 -5.33 11.04
C SER A 209 13.72 -4.22 11.54
N LEU A 210 12.51 -4.12 10.99
CA LEU A 210 11.53 -3.12 11.40
C LEU A 210 11.02 -3.32 12.83
N ALA A 211 11.01 -4.57 13.34
CA ALA A 211 10.67 -4.86 14.73
C ALA A 211 11.72 -4.34 15.73
N ASP A 212 12.99 -4.23 15.31
CA ASP A 212 14.10 -3.69 16.10
C ASP A 212 14.23 -2.15 16.01
N ALA A 213 13.26 -1.47 15.41
CA ALA A 213 13.31 -0.04 15.16
C ALA A 213 12.99 0.81 16.40
N ASP A 214 13.65 1.97 16.51
CA ASP A 214 13.32 2.97 17.52
C ASP A 214 12.25 3.93 16.97
N LEU A 215 11.00 3.77 17.41
CA LEU A 215 9.89 4.59 16.95
C LEU A 215 10.00 6.06 17.40
N VAL A 216 10.66 6.34 18.53
CA VAL A 216 10.83 7.72 19.03
C VAL A 216 11.86 8.45 18.17
N ALA A 217 12.98 7.80 17.84
CA ALA A 217 13.95 8.32 16.88
C ALA A 217 13.30 8.49 15.48
N GLY A 218 12.47 7.53 15.07
CA GLY A 218 11.68 7.63 13.84
C GLY A 218 10.73 8.85 13.82
N ARG A 219 10.11 9.16 14.96
CA ARG A 219 9.27 10.36 15.11
C ARG A 219 10.10 11.64 15.00
N GLU A 220 11.27 11.71 15.60
CA GLU A 220 12.17 12.88 15.47
C GLU A 220 12.52 13.15 14.01
N LEU A 221 12.82 12.11 13.25
CA LEU A 221 13.11 12.20 11.82
C LEU A 221 11.90 12.70 11.03
N PHE A 222 10.70 12.21 11.35
CA PHE A 222 9.45 12.68 10.74
C PHE A 222 9.21 14.17 11.04
N ASP A 223 9.35 14.57 12.31
CA ASP A 223 9.14 15.95 12.75
C ASP A 223 10.11 16.92 12.04
N ARG A 224 11.37 16.50 11.86
CA ARG A 224 12.40 17.27 11.16
C ARG A 224 12.20 17.36 9.64
N THR A 225 11.73 16.29 9.01
CA THR A 225 11.83 16.13 7.55
C THR A 225 10.48 16.24 6.84
N CYS A 226 9.41 15.75 7.46
CA CYS A 226 8.12 15.51 6.83
C CYS A 226 7.01 16.40 7.40
N ALA A 227 7.06 16.71 8.70
CA ALA A 227 5.99 17.44 9.41
C ALA A 227 5.80 18.89 8.94
N SER A 228 6.77 19.45 8.20
CA SER A 228 6.64 20.75 7.54
C SER A 228 5.58 20.77 6.45
N CYS A 229 5.26 19.60 5.86
CA CYS A 229 4.30 19.47 4.77
C CYS A 229 3.15 18.51 5.08
N HIS A 230 3.39 17.49 5.90
CA HIS A 230 2.43 16.40 6.14
C HIS A 230 1.98 16.35 7.59
N LYS A 231 0.74 15.90 7.81
CA LYS A 231 0.24 15.46 9.11
C LYS A 231 0.47 13.96 9.32
N LEU A 232 0.74 13.58 10.55
CA LEU A 232 0.72 12.19 11.01
C LEU A 232 0.26 12.14 12.47
N PHE A 233 -0.77 11.33 12.73
CA PHE A 233 -1.47 11.28 14.03
C PHE A 233 -1.89 12.67 14.53
N GLY A 234 -2.35 13.52 13.61
CA GLY A 234 -2.79 14.90 13.90
C GLY A 234 -1.68 15.93 14.12
N ALA A 235 -0.40 15.53 14.11
CA ALA A 235 0.74 16.45 14.24
C ALA A 235 1.36 16.77 12.86
N GLY A 236 1.74 18.03 12.64
CA GLY A 236 2.34 18.51 11.38
C GLY A 236 1.47 19.55 10.64
N LYS A 237 1.76 19.79 9.36
CA LYS A 237 1.05 20.76 8.49
C LYS A 237 0.25 20.08 7.38
N GLU A 238 -0.68 20.82 6.78
CA GLU A 238 -1.54 20.39 5.66
C GLU A 238 -1.13 21.08 4.35
N ILE A 239 0.09 20.83 3.88
CA ILE A 239 0.50 21.22 2.52
C ILE A 239 0.37 20.01 1.58
N GLY A 240 0.91 18.87 2.01
CA GLY A 240 0.68 17.56 1.40
C GLY A 240 -0.45 16.80 2.09
N PRO A 241 -0.77 15.58 1.60
CA PRO A 241 -1.80 14.73 2.20
C PRO A 241 -1.49 14.38 3.65
N ASP A 242 -2.54 14.24 4.47
CA ASP A 242 -2.44 13.64 5.79
C ASP A 242 -2.01 12.16 5.65
N LEU A 243 -0.89 11.81 6.26
CA LEU A 243 -0.33 10.47 6.18
C LEU A 243 -1.02 9.51 7.12
N THR A 244 -1.76 9.95 8.14
CA THR A 244 -2.40 9.09 9.16
C THR A 244 -3.26 7.96 8.57
N GLY A 245 -3.71 8.12 7.32
CA GLY A 245 -4.47 7.16 6.55
C GLY A 245 -3.79 5.81 6.25
N SER A 246 -4.48 5.04 5.42
CA SER A 246 -4.25 3.64 5.09
C SER A 246 -3.08 3.43 4.11
N GLN A 247 -2.40 2.27 4.21
CA GLN A 247 -1.19 1.81 3.49
C GLN A 247 0.16 2.25 4.02
N ARG A 248 0.21 2.96 5.14
CA ARG A 248 1.49 3.18 5.83
C ARG A 248 2.16 1.87 6.28
N THR A 249 1.42 0.79 6.47
CA THR A 249 2.02 -0.53 6.74
C THR A 249 2.60 -1.21 5.49
N ASN A 250 2.36 -0.67 4.28
CA ASN A 250 2.89 -1.20 3.04
C ASN A 250 4.26 -0.54 2.74
N LEU A 251 5.33 -1.32 2.89
CA LEU A 251 6.69 -0.85 2.67
C LEU A 251 6.94 -0.36 1.23
N GLU A 252 6.38 -1.06 0.23
CA GLU A 252 6.51 -0.65 -1.17
C GLU A 252 5.86 0.72 -1.39
N TYR A 253 4.67 0.93 -0.81
CA TYR A 253 3.96 2.21 -0.86
C TYR A 253 4.81 3.34 -0.30
N ILE A 254 5.36 3.18 0.91
CA ILE A 254 6.18 4.23 1.53
C ILE A 254 7.41 4.52 0.67
N LEU A 255 8.16 3.47 0.28
CA LEU A 255 9.41 3.65 -0.45
C LEU A 255 9.21 4.30 -1.81
N GLN A 256 8.15 3.95 -2.54
CA GLN A 256 7.87 4.61 -3.82
C GLN A 256 7.58 6.10 -3.65
N ASN A 257 6.80 6.50 -2.63
CA ASN A 257 6.49 7.91 -2.43
C ASN A 257 7.69 8.71 -1.88
N LEU A 258 8.54 8.11 -1.04
CA LEU A 258 9.74 8.77 -0.52
C LEU A 258 10.87 8.89 -1.56
N ILE A 259 11.02 7.89 -2.44
CA ILE A 259 12.11 7.83 -3.41
C ILE A 259 11.70 8.44 -4.76
N ASP A 260 10.44 8.29 -5.15
CA ASP A 260 9.88 8.80 -6.40
C ASP A 260 8.54 9.55 -6.24
N PRO A 261 8.51 10.64 -5.45
CA PRO A 261 7.28 11.41 -5.20
C PRO A 261 6.64 11.99 -6.47
N SER A 262 7.42 12.20 -7.54
CA SER A 262 6.92 12.69 -8.83
C SER A 262 6.41 11.57 -9.76
N GLY A 263 6.42 10.30 -9.34
CA GLY A 263 6.01 9.18 -10.20
C GLY A 263 4.50 9.13 -10.47
N ALA A 264 3.70 9.58 -9.49
CA ALA A 264 2.29 9.88 -9.68
C ALA A 264 1.89 10.93 -8.65
N VAL A 265 1.31 12.04 -9.12
CA VAL A 265 0.86 13.14 -8.28
C VAL A 265 -0.64 13.28 -8.51
N SER A 266 -1.43 13.25 -7.43
CA SER A 266 -2.87 13.51 -7.55
C SER A 266 -3.09 14.94 -8.06
N LYS A 267 -4.19 15.16 -8.80
CA LYS A 267 -4.59 16.46 -9.33
C LYS A 267 -4.61 17.55 -8.25
N ASP A 268 -5.05 17.22 -7.04
CA ASP A 268 -5.14 18.16 -5.92
C ASP A 268 -3.77 18.61 -5.40
N TYR A 269 -2.73 17.81 -5.66
CA TYR A 269 -1.34 18.09 -5.28
C TYR A 269 -0.45 18.39 -6.49
N GLN A 270 -1.05 18.60 -7.66
CA GLN A 270 -0.31 18.89 -8.88
C GLN A 270 0.24 20.31 -8.85
N MET A 271 1.57 20.44 -8.95
CA MET A 271 2.21 21.74 -8.99
C MET A 271 1.84 22.48 -10.27
N HIS A 272 1.47 23.74 -10.10
CA HIS A 272 1.27 24.68 -11.18
C HIS A 272 2.50 25.59 -11.29
N LEU A 273 2.85 25.92 -12.53
CA LEU A 273 3.85 26.92 -12.87
C LEU A 273 3.11 28.14 -13.46
N PHE A 274 3.37 29.30 -12.89
CA PHE A 274 2.85 30.58 -13.38
C PHE A 274 4.01 31.49 -13.74
N VAL A 275 3.97 32.07 -14.93
CA VAL A 275 4.84 33.19 -15.32
C VAL A 275 3.99 34.44 -15.24
N THR A 276 4.42 35.43 -14.47
CA THR A 276 3.71 36.71 -14.37
C THR A 276 4.15 37.67 -15.47
N THR A 277 3.32 38.64 -15.81
CA THR A 277 3.62 39.71 -16.78
C THR A 277 4.84 40.56 -16.37
N GLY A 278 5.22 40.54 -15.09
CA GLY A 278 6.45 41.13 -14.57
C GLY A 278 7.69 40.22 -14.67
N GLY A 279 7.57 39.05 -15.28
CA GLY A 279 8.64 38.06 -15.45
C GLY A 279 8.93 37.21 -14.20
N ARG A 280 8.09 37.26 -13.16
CA ARG A 280 8.26 36.40 -11.96
C ARG A 280 7.73 35.00 -12.28
N VAL A 281 8.50 33.99 -11.91
CA VAL A 281 8.05 32.60 -11.96
C VAL A 281 7.59 32.16 -10.57
N ILE A 282 6.36 31.66 -10.49
CA ILE A 282 5.75 31.14 -9.26
C ILE A 282 5.45 29.65 -9.47
N THR A 283 5.86 28.81 -8.52
CA THR A 283 5.53 27.38 -8.52
C THR A 283 4.87 27.01 -7.20
N GLY A 284 3.72 26.35 -7.27
CA GLY A 284 2.98 25.96 -6.07
C GLY A 284 1.73 25.15 -6.36
N LEU A 285 1.03 24.76 -5.29
CA LEU A 285 -0.28 24.10 -5.37
C LEU A 285 -1.37 25.16 -5.53
N LEU A 286 -2.32 24.93 -6.43
CA LEU A 286 -3.49 25.79 -6.55
C LEU A 286 -4.49 25.43 -5.44
N VAL A 287 -4.71 26.34 -4.49
CA VAL A 287 -5.62 26.10 -3.36
C VAL A 287 -7.04 26.56 -3.68
N SER A 288 -7.18 27.68 -4.37
CA SER A 288 -8.48 28.20 -4.80
C SER A 288 -8.30 29.17 -5.97
N GLU A 289 -9.32 29.27 -6.81
CA GLU A 289 -9.34 30.17 -7.98
C GLU A 289 -10.74 30.81 -8.06
N ASN A 290 -10.77 32.11 -8.33
CA ASN A 290 -11.97 32.87 -8.68
C ASN A 290 -11.68 33.80 -9.86
N GLU A 291 -12.68 34.56 -10.31
CA GLU A 291 -12.57 35.43 -11.49
C GLU A 291 -11.48 36.52 -11.37
N GLN A 292 -11.06 36.88 -10.15
CA GLN A 292 -10.11 37.97 -9.91
C GLN A 292 -8.71 37.48 -9.53
N SER A 293 -8.59 36.33 -8.86
CA SER A 293 -7.31 35.87 -8.32
C SER A 293 -7.22 34.37 -8.10
N LEU A 294 -5.99 33.87 -8.13
CA LEU A 294 -5.60 32.52 -7.75
C LEU A 294 -4.90 32.58 -6.38
N THR A 295 -5.20 31.62 -5.53
CA THR A 295 -4.46 31.42 -4.27
C THR A 295 -3.57 30.20 -4.41
N ILE A 296 -2.26 30.43 -4.32
CA ILE A 296 -1.22 29.43 -4.57
C ILE A 296 -0.48 29.16 -3.26
N GLN A 297 -0.39 27.90 -2.86
CA GLN A 297 0.48 27.48 -1.77
C GLN A 297 1.85 27.15 -2.35
N ALA A 298 2.84 28.02 -2.14
CA ALA A 298 4.24 27.72 -2.39
C ALA A 298 4.85 27.00 -1.15
N VAL A 299 6.10 26.55 -1.26
CA VAL A 299 6.77 25.76 -0.20
C VAL A 299 6.78 26.49 1.15
N ASN A 300 7.01 27.81 1.14
CA ASN A 300 7.20 28.61 2.36
C ASN A 300 6.12 29.68 2.58
N GLU A 301 5.24 29.91 1.61
CA GLU A 301 4.29 31.03 1.66
C GLU A 301 3.02 30.73 0.86
N ARG A 302 1.96 31.48 1.17
CA ARG A 302 0.72 31.48 0.41
C ARG A 302 0.64 32.79 -0.37
N ILE A 303 0.51 32.67 -1.69
CA ILE A 303 0.54 33.79 -2.63
C ILE A 303 -0.87 33.97 -3.19
N VAL A 304 -1.37 35.20 -3.19
CA VAL A 304 -2.57 35.59 -3.95
C VAL A 304 -2.08 36.27 -5.22
N LEU A 305 -2.34 35.64 -6.37
CA LEU A 305 -1.91 36.09 -7.69
C LEU A 305 -3.13 36.58 -8.48
N PRO A 306 -3.23 37.88 -8.81
CA PRO A 306 -4.27 38.40 -9.69
C PRO A 306 -4.26 37.71 -11.07
N VAL A 307 -5.44 37.47 -11.65
CA VAL A 307 -5.56 36.78 -12.94
C VAL A 307 -4.92 37.59 -14.08
N ASP A 308 -5.02 38.91 -14.03
CA ASP A 308 -4.46 39.84 -15.03
C ASP A 308 -2.92 39.98 -14.96
N GLU A 309 -2.30 39.50 -13.88
CA GLU A 309 -0.85 39.41 -13.76
C GLU A 309 -0.29 38.10 -14.34
N ILE A 310 -1.13 37.15 -14.79
CA ILE A 310 -0.69 35.86 -15.32
C ILE A 310 -0.44 35.97 -16.83
N GLU A 311 0.81 35.78 -17.24
CA GLU A 311 1.20 35.68 -18.66
C GLU A 311 1.10 34.24 -19.16
N GLU A 312 1.61 33.28 -18.38
CA GLU A 312 1.57 31.84 -18.71
C GLU A 312 1.17 31.01 -17.49
N ARG A 313 0.37 29.97 -17.74
CA ARG A 313 0.03 28.93 -16.76
C ARG A 313 0.28 27.56 -17.38
N SER A 314 1.03 26.72 -16.68
CA SER A 314 1.25 25.32 -17.07
C SER A 314 1.29 24.39 -15.85
N LEU A 315 1.14 23.09 -16.11
CA LEU A 315 1.28 22.05 -15.09
C LEU A 315 2.72 21.58 -15.04
N SER A 316 3.26 21.43 -13.83
CA SER A 316 4.57 20.82 -13.62
C SER A 316 4.44 19.31 -13.44
N PRO A 317 5.28 18.50 -14.11
CA PRO A 317 5.34 17.05 -13.90
C PRO A 317 6.05 16.67 -12.59
N ALA A 318 6.60 17.64 -11.85
CA ALA A 318 7.28 17.41 -10.58
C ALA A 318 6.31 17.53 -9.40
N SER A 319 6.54 16.71 -8.37
CA SER A 319 5.92 16.85 -7.06
C SER A 319 6.57 17.98 -6.26
N MET A 320 5.80 18.60 -5.37
CA MET A 320 6.35 19.55 -4.38
C MET A 320 7.19 18.83 -3.31
N MET A 321 6.92 17.54 -3.09
CA MET A 321 7.70 16.73 -2.16
C MET A 321 9.11 16.51 -2.73
N PRO A 322 10.18 16.82 -1.99
CA PRO A 322 11.54 16.73 -2.49
C PRO A 322 12.00 15.28 -2.65
N ASP A 323 12.76 15.01 -3.70
CA ASP A 323 13.51 13.77 -3.87
C ASP A 323 14.71 13.73 -2.91
N GLY A 324 15.27 12.54 -2.69
CA GLY A 324 16.59 12.43 -2.05
C GLY A 324 16.59 12.48 -0.52
N GLN A 325 15.43 12.43 0.13
CA GLN A 325 15.29 12.58 1.58
C GLN A 325 16.00 11.45 2.36
N LEU A 326 15.88 10.20 1.89
CA LEU A 326 16.45 9.03 2.56
C LEU A 326 17.98 8.94 2.45
N GLN A 327 18.56 9.55 1.42
CA GLN A 327 20.00 9.48 1.13
C GLN A 327 20.84 10.28 2.13
N LYS A 328 20.19 11.18 2.89
CA LYS A 328 20.82 11.95 3.98
C LYS A 328 20.80 11.21 5.31
N LEU A 329 20.11 10.06 5.38
CA LEU A 329 19.92 9.28 6.59
C LEU A 329 20.81 8.04 6.56
N THR A 330 21.27 7.61 7.74
CA THR A 330 21.89 6.31 7.94
C THR A 330 20.86 5.18 7.78
N ASN A 331 21.31 3.94 7.58
CA ASN A 331 20.38 2.81 7.46
C ASN A 331 19.51 2.63 8.72
N ALA A 332 20.05 2.92 9.91
CA ALA A 332 19.31 2.87 11.17
C ALA A 332 18.22 3.94 11.21
N GLU A 333 18.56 5.19 10.85
CA GLU A 333 17.57 6.28 10.76
C GLU A 333 16.49 6.00 9.70
N VAL A 334 16.84 5.41 8.55
CA VAL A 334 15.83 5.00 7.56
C VAL A 334 14.91 3.94 8.15
N ARG A 335 15.45 2.91 8.80
CA ARG A 335 14.64 1.87 9.47
C ARG A 335 13.69 2.48 10.49
N ASP A 336 14.20 3.35 11.35
CA ASP A 336 13.43 3.99 12.42
C ASP A 336 12.32 4.90 11.87
N LEU A 337 12.64 5.72 10.85
CA LEU A 337 11.65 6.54 10.15
C LEU A 337 10.56 5.69 9.49
N ILE A 338 10.94 4.65 8.73
CA ILE A 338 9.98 3.80 8.02
C ILE A 338 9.10 3.02 9.01
N ALA A 339 9.67 2.50 10.10
CA ALA A 339 8.91 1.83 11.14
C ALA A 339 7.93 2.79 11.83
N TYR A 340 8.33 4.03 12.12
CA TYR A 340 7.43 5.04 12.67
C TYR A 340 6.31 5.42 11.71
N LEU A 341 6.64 5.64 10.42
CA LEU A 341 5.63 5.89 9.39
C LEU A 341 4.62 4.73 9.34
N GLY A 342 5.08 3.47 9.36
CA GLY A 342 4.22 2.30 9.33
C GLY A 342 3.50 1.95 10.63
N SER A 343 3.84 2.60 11.74
CA SER A 343 3.24 2.37 13.05
C SER A 343 1.76 2.72 13.08
N ARG A 344 1.00 2.03 13.94
CA ARG A 344 -0.40 2.37 14.26
C ARG A 344 -0.54 3.22 15.52
N ILE A 345 0.56 3.42 16.25
CA ILE A 345 0.59 4.14 17.51
C ILE A 345 1.39 5.44 17.37
N GLN A 346 0.89 6.49 18.01
CA GLN A 346 1.68 7.69 18.26
C GLN A 346 2.60 7.42 19.45
N VAL A 347 3.88 7.76 19.31
CA VAL A 347 4.87 7.68 20.40
C VAL A 347 5.14 9.08 20.95
N PRO A 348 5.69 9.25 22.16
CA PRO A 348 6.00 10.58 22.70
C PRO A 348 6.88 11.40 21.75
N ALA A 349 6.73 12.74 21.80
CA ALA A 349 7.66 13.62 21.09
C ALA A 349 9.07 13.44 21.68
N PRO A 350 10.14 13.64 20.88
CA PRO A 350 11.49 13.64 21.40
C PRO A 350 11.59 14.65 22.55
N VAL A 351 12.21 14.25 23.65
CA VAL A 351 12.49 15.18 24.75
C VAL A 351 13.48 16.20 24.20
N ALA A 352 13.13 17.48 24.19
CA ALA A 352 14.07 18.53 23.85
C ALA A 352 15.22 18.47 24.88
N ASN A 353 16.42 18.13 24.41
CA ASN A 353 17.61 18.32 25.23
C ASN A 353 17.92 19.83 25.17
N ASP A 354 17.61 20.53 26.25
CA ASP A 354 17.97 21.94 26.48
C ASP A 354 19.49 22.17 26.41
#